data_AF-A0A3N5F6D1-F1
#
_entry.id   AF-A0A3N5F6D1-F1
#
_cell.length_a   1.000
_cell.length_b   1.000
_cell.length_c   1.000
_cell.angle_alpha   90.00
_cell.angle_beta   90.00
_cell.angle_gamma   90.00
#
_symmetry.space_group_name_H-M   'P 1'
#
loop_
_entity.id
_entity.type
_entity.pdbx_description
1 polymer ?
#
loop_
_entity_poly.entity_id
_entity_poly.type
_entity_poly.pdbx_seq_one_letter_code
_entity_poly.pdbx_strand_id
1 'polypeptide(L)'
;MSELPDGIDPEIFEDLHTALAGLSLCHVINRPADLWEILQLVKSDRAMVRGEIYRYDGLREAYRAAGIARTIVQKLDGIRERTGTIIKGLREFLKSVPGVPSSSDTIEFVIAFITISPKGRDAVARWIADPGGQKEEASTKVKAISNIVESYQRTLREFRPAPPPPSSPLDKESRPQLQPRFQARDVPLEGPLIPASAPAAAPAPAPKPAVPAPKPEPKPVEVAVPVPALESVRPLPPAVAVAPPSPVSLILPRGVNPEVLEDVRRVDQCRKIFEETHQEIEVWEVFCLVMLDGEGTRGLLEQTLQNKEKADARAFMDGAMALFDRLIKLRAQHGKFVRELRGYLGQLPVGSFGKETMEMALGFIVASGRGRDRAQLWLQEPSRYKQEAAGRLEDVISRTMNYQTALRMVQ
;
A
#
# COMPACT_ATOMS: atom_id res chain seq x y z
N MET A 1 8.99 23.79 -29.24
CA MET A 1 10.15 23.05 -28.74
C MET A 1 11.37 23.76 -29.32
N SER A 2 12.39 24.03 -28.52
CA SER A 2 13.65 24.58 -29.06
C SER A 2 14.18 23.64 -30.14
N GLU A 3 14.62 24.18 -31.27
CA GLU A 3 15.25 23.38 -32.32
C GLU A 3 16.50 22.71 -31.75
N LEU A 4 16.60 21.38 -31.86
CA LEU A 4 17.77 20.64 -31.42
C LEU A 4 18.93 20.89 -32.42
N PRO A 5 20.19 20.87 -31.97
CA PRO A 5 21.34 21.02 -32.88
C PRO A 5 21.34 19.95 -33.99
N ASP A 6 21.88 20.31 -35.15
CA ASP A 6 22.04 19.39 -36.28
C ASP A 6 22.79 18.11 -35.86
N GLY A 7 22.26 16.96 -36.25
CA GLY A 7 22.83 15.64 -35.92
C GLY A 7 22.38 15.04 -34.59
N ILE A 8 21.55 15.74 -33.80
CA ILE A 8 20.88 15.16 -32.63
C ILE A 8 19.55 14.56 -33.05
N ASP A 9 19.42 13.22 -32.93
CA ASP A 9 18.14 12.55 -33.09
C ASP A 9 17.18 12.94 -31.96
N PRO A 10 16.00 13.52 -32.27
CA PRO A 10 15.04 13.99 -31.28
C PRO A 10 14.47 12.86 -30.41
N GLU A 11 14.27 11.66 -30.95
CA GLU A 11 13.72 10.54 -30.18
C GLU A 11 14.73 10.02 -29.16
N ILE A 12 16.01 9.90 -29.56
CA ILE A 12 17.08 9.49 -28.64
C ILE A 12 17.27 10.56 -27.57
N PHE A 13 17.20 11.83 -27.93
CA PHE A 13 17.30 12.93 -26.97
C PHE A 13 16.15 12.87 -25.95
N GLU A 14 14.92 12.68 -26.42
CA GLU A 14 13.73 12.58 -25.57
C GLU A 14 13.79 11.35 -24.65
N ASP A 15 14.31 10.22 -25.14
CA ASP A 15 14.53 9.00 -24.37
C ASP A 15 15.57 9.21 -23.26
N LEU A 16 16.70 9.85 -23.58
CA LEU A 16 17.74 10.17 -22.60
C LEU A 16 17.25 11.17 -21.55
N HIS A 17 16.53 12.22 -21.97
CA HIS A 17 15.93 13.17 -21.04
C HIS A 17 14.94 12.48 -20.09
N THR A 18 14.07 11.61 -20.63
CA THR A 18 13.14 10.81 -19.82
C THR A 18 13.91 9.88 -18.87
N ALA A 19 15.01 9.26 -19.33
CA ALA A 19 15.81 8.37 -18.51
C ALA A 19 16.52 9.08 -17.36
N LEU A 20 17.05 10.29 -17.58
CA LEU A 20 17.66 11.10 -16.53
C LEU A 20 16.63 11.51 -15.46
N ALA A 21 15.43 11.91 -15.86
CA ALA A 21 14.34 12.16 -14.91
C ALA A 21 13.93 10.88 -14.15
N GLY A 22 13.92 9.73 -14.84
CA GLY A 22 13.68 8.43 -14.23
C GLY A 22 14.75 8.00 -13.22
N LEU A 23 16.01 8.40 -13.40
CA LEU A 23 17.07 8.19 -12.41
C LEU A 23 16.81 8.98 -11.12
N SER A 24 16.37 10.24 -11.24
CA SER A 24 15.97 11.05 -10.08
C SER A 24 14.82 10.40 -9.33
N LEU A 25 13.82 9.86 -10.04
CA LEU A 25 12.74 9.08 -9.44
C LEU A 25 13.28 7.83 -8.70
N CYS A 26 14.21 7.08 -9.30
CA CYS A 26 14.83 5.91 -8.69
C CYS A 26 15.61 6.25 -7.41
N HIS A 27 16.29 7.39 -7.40
CA HIS A 27 16.98 7.90 -6.21
C HIS A 27 15.99 8.14 -5.06
N VAL A 28 14.84 8.77 -5.34
CA VAL A 28 13.82 9.08 -4.32
C VAL A 28 13.20 7.84 -3.72
N ILE A 29 12.99 6.78 -4.52
CA ILE A 29 12.46 5.49 -4.04
C ILE A 29 13.54 4.60 -3.41
N ASN A 30 14.76 5.12 -3.19
CA ASN A 30 15.92 4.39 -2.67
C ASN A 30 16.24 3.10 -3.47
N ARG A 31 15.99 3.10 -4.79
CA ARG A 31 16.36 1.99 -5.67
C ARG A 31 17.57 2.42 -6.52
N PRO A 32 18.78 1.88 -6.29
CA PRO A 32 19.95 2.25 -7.09
C PRO A 32 19.79 1.70 -8.51
N ALA A 33 19.62 2.58 -9.49
CA ALA A 33 19.51 2.24 -10.90
C ALA A 33 20.63 2.92 -11.69
N ASP A 34 21.16 2.21 -12.67
CA ASP A 34 22.12 2.74 -13.62
C ASP A 34 21.41 3.35 -14.84
N LEU A 35 22.05 4.29 -15.53
CA LEU A 35 21.47 4.96 -16.71
C LEU A 35 21.03 3.97 -17.79
N TRP A 36 21.81 2.92 -18.03
CA TRP A 36 21.50 1.92 -19.05
C TRP A 36 20.21 1.14 -18.72
N GLU A 37 19.90 0.93 -17.44
CA GLU A 37 18.69 0.22 -17.01
C GLU A 37 17.45 1.04 -17.31
N ILE A 38 17.48 2.32 -16.91
CA ILE A 38 16.38 3.24 -17.15
C ILE A 38 16.21 3.49 -18.65
N LEU A 39 17.29 3.66 -19.40
CA LEU A 39 17.19 3.87 -20.84
C LEU A 39 16.56 2.65 -21.54
N GLN A 40 16.95 1.43 -21.19
CA GLN A 40 16.29 0.22 -21.71
C GLN A 40 14.81 0.17 -21.32
N LEU A 41 14.48 0.55 -20.08
CA LEU A 41 13.08 0.63 -19.63
C LEU A 41 12.29 1.63 -20.46
N VAL A 42 12.82 2.83 -20.67
CA VAL A 42 12.20 3.87 -21.52
C VAL A 42 12.01 3.39 -22.95
N LYS A 43 12.97 2.66 -23.54
CA LYS A 43 12.79 2.10 -24.89
C LYS A 43 11.68 1.05 -24.96
N SER A 44 11.49 0.27 -23.90
CA SER A 44 10.45 -0.76 -23.86
C SER A 44 9.06 -0.22 -23.47
N ASP A 45 9.02 0.85 -22.67
CA ASP A 45 7.78 1.34 -22.05
C ASP A 45 7.84 2.84 -21.70
N ARG A 46 8.13 3.67 -22.72
CA ARG A 46 8.28 5.13 -22.59
C ARG A 46 7.08 5.79 -21.91
N ALA A 47 5.88 5.41 -22.30
CA ALA A 47 4.63 6.01 -21.80
C ALA A 47 4.45 5.75 -20.30
N MET A 48 4.74 4.54 -19.83
CA MET A 48 4.68 4.20 -18.41
C MET A 48 5.72 5.01 -17.62
N VAL A 49 6.98 5.03 -18.04
CA VAL A 49 8.04 5.77 -17.32
C VAL A 49 7.70 7.25 -17.23
N ARG A 50 7.22 7.86 -18.32
CA ARG A 50 6.75 9.25 -18.29
C ARG A 50 5.56 9.45 -17.37
N GLY A 51 4.58 8.56 -17.42
CA GLY A 51 3.42 8.61 -16.54
C GLY A 51 3.83 8.62 -15.07
N GLU A 52 4.81 7.79 -14.70
CA GLU A 52 5.34 7.75 -13.34
C GLU A 52 6.18 8.99 -12.97
N ILE A 53 7.00 9.52 -13.89
CA ILE A 53 7.73 10.79 -13.68
C ILE A 53 6.76 11.96 -13.52
N TYR A 54 5.75 12.09 -14.38
CA TYR A 54 4.76 13.17 -14.29
C TYR A 54 3.92 13.07 -13.02
N ARG A 55 3.56 11.85 -12.62
CA ARG A 55 2.95 11.65 -11.31
C ARG A 55 3.90 12.19 -10.26
N TYR A 56 5.16 11.75 -10.22
CA TYR A 56 6.13 12.24 -9.25
C TYR A 56 6.27 13.78 -9.22
N ASP A 57 6.43 14.45 -10.37
CA ASP A 57 6.61 15.91 -10.44
C ASP A 57 5.36 16.70 -10.04
N GLY A 58 4.16 16.13 -10.25
CA GLY A 58 2.88 16.74 -9.87
C GLY A 58 2.54 16.63 -8.38
N LEU A 59 3.39 15.98 -7.59
CA LEU A 59 3.09 15.58 -6.22
C LEU A 59 3.97 16.33 -5.22
N ARG A 60 3.36 17.17 -4.37
CA ARG A 60 4.05 17.72 -3.21
C ARG A 60 4.42 16.60 -2.23
N GLU A 61 5.73 16.43 -2.05
CA GLU A 61 6.45 15.81 -0.93
C GLU A 61 6.20 14.31 -0.64
N ALA A 62 7.27 13.54 -0.90
CA ALA A 62 7.74 12.28 -0.27
C ALA A 62 6.84 11.03 -0.22
N TYR A 63 5.53 11.13 -0.04
CA TYR A 63 4.70 9.99 0.41
C TYR A 63 4.08 9.13 -0.71
N ARG A 64 4.28 9.48 -1.98
CA ARG A 64 3.69 8.77 -3.14
C ARG A 64 4.68 7.90 -3.93
N ALA A 65 5.92 7.80 -3.47
CA ALA A 65 6.96 7.04 -4.14
C ALA A 65 6.69 5.51 -4.12
N ALA A 66 5.96 4.99 -3.12
CA ALA A 66 5.83 3.55 -2.89
C ALA A 66 4.98 2.78 -3.94
N GLY A 67 3.91 3.38 -4.46
CA GLY A 67 3.08 2.75 -5.51
C GLY A 67 3.70 2.87 -6.91
N ILE A 68 4.17 4.07 -7.23
CA ILE A 68 4.92 4.43 -8.45
C ILE A 68 6.18 3.56 -8.60
N ALA A 69 6.86 3.26 -7.48
CA ALA A 69 8.06 2.44 -7.46
C ALA A 69 7.83 1.00 -7.92
N ARG A 70 6.70 0.36 -7.60
CA ARG A 70 6.61 -1.11 -7.69
C ARG A 70 6.78 -1.62 -9.12
N THR A 71 6.08 -1.01 -10.08
CA THR A 71 6.13 -1.42 -11.48
C THR A 71 7.49 -1.12 -12.10
N ILE A 72 8.03 0.08 -11.85
CA ILE A 72 9.36 0.47 -12.33
C ILE A 72 10.43 -0.47 -11.74
N VAL A 73 10.43 -0.68 -10.42
CA VAL A 73 11.38 -1.58 -9.72
C VAL A 73 11.31 -2.99 -10.29
N GLN A 74 10.11 -3.56 -10.42
CA GLN A 74 9.95 -4.91 -10.97
C GLN A 74 10.49 -5.03 -12.40
N LYS A 75 10.24 -4.02 -13.25
CA LYS A 75 10.76 -4.02 -14.62
C LYS A 75 12.27 -3.82 -14.68
N LEU A 76 12.82 -2.97 -13.81
CA LEU A 76 14.27 -2.78 -13.70
C LEU A 76 14.97 -4.04 -13.19
N ASP A 77 14.38 -4.73 -12.23
CA ASP A 77 14.91 -6.03 -11.75
C ASP A 77 14.92 -7.05 -12.89
N GLY A 78 13.87 -7.13 -13.71
CA GLY A 78 13.84 -7.99 -14.88
C GLY A 78 14.80 -7.58 -16.01
N ILE A 79 15.14 -6.29 -16.12
CA ILE A 79 16.21 -5.82 -17.03
C ILE A 79 17.58 -6.23 -16.49
N ARG A 80 17.82 -6.02 -15.19
CA ARG A 80 19.06 -6.36 -14.49
C ARG A 80 19.33 -7.86 -14.52
N GLU A 81 18.33 -8.70 -14.29
CA GLU A 81 18.45 -10.16 -14.35
C GLU A 81 18.84 -10.62 -15.76
N ARG A 82 18.22 -10.07 -16.81
CA ARG A 82 18.47 -10.49 -18.20
C ARG A 82 19.79 -10.00 -18.77
N THR A 83 20.25 -8.81 -18.39
CA THR A 83 21.37 -8.13 -19.07
C THR A 83 22.53 -7.75 -18.15
N GLY A 84 22.35 -7.81 -16.82
CA GLY A 84 23.34 -7.33 -15.85
C GLY A 84 24.68 -8.05 -15.93
N THR A 85 24.70 -9.35 -16.24
CA THR A 85 25.95 -10.12 -16.45
C THR A 85 26.73 -9.63 -17.67
N ILE A 86 26.04 -9.36 -18.78
CA ILE A 86 26.63 -8.81 -20.00
C ILE A 86 27.17 -7.41 -19.74
N ILE A 87 26.41 -6.54 -19.06
CA ILE A 87 26.87 -5.18 -18.74
C ILE A 87 28.09 -5.20 -17.80
N LYS A 88 28.11 -6.11 -16.82
CA LYS A 88 29.28 -6.29 -15.95
C LYS A 88 30.52 -6.70 -16.76
N GLY A 89 30.39 -7.69 -17.65
CA GLY A 89 31.47 -8.11 -18.53
C GLY A 89 31.93 -6.98 -19.47
N LEU A 90 31.00 -6.18 -19.99
CA LEU A 90 31.32 -5.01 -20.81
C LEU A 90 32.12 -3.97 -20.01
N ARG A 91 31.73 -3.66 -18.78
CA ARG A 91 32.47 -2.72 -17.91
C ARG A 91 33.90 -3.20 -17.64
N GLU A 92 34.08 -4.50 -17.41
CA GLU A 92 35.42 -5.09 -17.22
C GLU A 92 36.25 -5.02 -18.50
N PHE A 93 35.67 -5.37 -19.64
CA PHE A 93 36.32 -5.28 -20.94
C PHE A 93 36.76 -3.85 -21.27
N LEU A 94 35.88 -2.86 -21.10
CA LEU A 94 36.15 -1.44 -21.40
C LEU A 94 37.34 -0.88 -20.61
N LYS A 95 37.63 -1.38 -19.41
CA LYS A 95 38.84 -0.96 -18.65
C LYS A 95 40.15 -1.25 -19.39
N SER A 96 40.15 -2.23 -20.30
CA SER A 96 41.32 -2.63 -21.07
C SER A 96 41.41 -1.94 -22.45
N VAL A 97 40.33 -1.30 -22.91
CA VAL A 97 40.21 -0.75 -24.26
C VAL A 97 40.84 0.66 -24.29
N PRO A 98 41.77 0.93 -25.22
CA PRO A 98 42.35 2.27 -25.33
C PRO A 98 41.32 3.27 -25.86
N GLY A 99 41.37 4.49 -25.35
CA GLY A 99 40.47 5.58 -25.75
C GLY A 99 39.09 5.57 -25.10
N VAL A 100 38.85 4.69 -24.12
CA VAL A 100 37.64 4.75 -23.29
C VAL A 100 37.66 6.01 -22.43
N PRO A 101 36.55 6.79 -22.35
CA PRO A 101 36.45 7.96 -21.49
C PRO A 101 36.80 7.63 -20.04
N SER A 102 37.49 8.53 -19.34
CA SER A 102 37.85 8.31 -17.92
C SER A 102 36.71 8.62 -16.95
N SER A 103 35.71 9.40 -17.38
CA SER A 103 34.56 9.75 -16.56
C SER A 103 33.58 8.58 -16.46
N SER A 104 33.21 8.18 -15.24
CA SER A 104 32.21 7.14 -14.98
C SER A 104 30.89 7.45 -15.70
N ASP A 105 30.47 8.71 -15.68
CA ASP A 105 29.19 9.11 -16.26
C ASP A 105 29.22 8.94 -17.77
N THR A 106 30.30 9.36 -18.43
CA THR A 106 30.46 9.20 -19.88
C THR A 106 30.53 7.71 -20.26
N ILE A 107 31.18 6.87 -19.46
CA ILE A 107 31.18 5.41 -19.67
C ILE A 107 29.75 4.85 -19.62
N GLU A 108 28.92 5.26 -18.66
CA GLU A 108 27.53 4.78 -18.56
C GLU A 108 26.68 5.21 -19.77
N PHE A 109 26.88 6.41 -20.30
CA PHE A 109 26.25 6.81 -21.57
C PHE A 109 26.74 5.95 -22.74
N VAL A 110 28.05 5.69 -22.85
CA VAL A 110 28.60 4.83 -23.91
C VAL A 110 28.00 3.42 -23.83
N ILE A 111 27.91 2.84 -22.63
CA ILE A 111 27.27 1.54 -22.40
C ILE A 111 25.80 1.58 -22.84
N ALA A 112 25.07 2.63 -22.45
CA ALA A 112 23.67 2.78 -22.81
C ALA A 112 23.47 2.88 -24.33
N PHE A 113 24.28 3.67 -25.04
CA PHE A 113 24.23 3.79 -26.51
C PHE A 113 24.60 2.50 -27.23
N ILE A 114 25.60 1.76 -26.75
CA ILE A 114 25.99 0.48 -27.36
C ILE A 114 24.86 -0.54 -27.17
N THR A 115 24.26 -0.60 -25.98
CA THR A 115 23.30 -1.65 -25.62
C THR A 115 21.87 -1.38 -26.07
N ILE A 116 21.56 -0.17 -26.56
CA ILE A 116 20.22 0.20 -27.04
C ILE A 116 19.81 -0.55 -28.32
N SER A 117 20.79 -0.94 -29.15
CA SER A 117 20.53 -1.58 -30.44
C SER A 117 20.86 -3.08 -30.42
N PRO A 118 20.13 -3.94 -31.16
CA PRO A 118 20.46 -5.35 -31.29
C PRO A 118 21.90 -5.58 -31.76
N LYS A 119 22.32 -4.88 -32.83
CA LYS A 119 23.68 -4.98 -33.39
C LYS A 119 24.76 -4.61 -32.38
N GLY A 120 24.51 -3.60 -31.54
CA GLY A 120 25.45 -3.21 -30.50
C GLY A 120 25.55 -4.26 -29.39
N ARG A 121 24.43 -4.89 -28.99
CA ARG A 121 24.45 -6.02 -28.05
C ARG A 121 25.19 -7.24 -28.62
N ASP A 122 25.02 -7.55 -29.90
CA ASP A 122 25.76 -8.63 -30.56
C ASP A 122 27.26 -8.34 -30.63
N ALA A 123 27.64 -7.08 -30.86
CA ALA A 123 29.03 -6.66 -30.80
C ALA A 123 29.61 -6.82 -29.38
N VAL A 124 28.87 -6.40 -28.35
CA VAL A 124 29.28 -6.57 -26.94
C VAL A 124 29.47 -8.05 -26.60
N ALA A 125 28.56 -8.93 -27.04
CA ALA A 125 28.70 -10.36 -26.81
C ALA A 125 30.00 -10.91 -27.41
N ARG A 126 30.36 -10.50 -28.64
CA ARG A 126 31.64 -10.87 -29.27
C ARG A 126 32.85 -10.31 -28.51
N TRP A 127 32.78 -9.06 -28.07
CA TRP A 127 33.86 -8.42 -27.32
C TRP A 127 34.14 -9.13 -25.98
N ILE A 128 33.09 -9.58 -25.30
CA ILE A 128 33.22 -10.32 -24.04
C ILE A 128 33.74 -11.74 -24.29
N ALA A 129 33.34 -12.38 -25.38
CA ALA A 129 33.77 -13.74 -25.73
C ALA A 129 35.25 -13.82 -26.18
N ASP A 130 35.75 -12.79 -26.87
CA ASP A 130 37.15 -12.67 -27.30
C ASP A 130 37.71 -11.26 -27.05
N PRO A 131 38.07 -10.93 -25.79
CA PRO A 131 38.59 -9.61 -25.44
C PRO A 131 39.87 -9.22 -26.20
N GLY A 132 40.72 -10.20 -26.54
CA GLY A 132 41.99 -9.97 -27.20
C GLY A 132 41.82 -9.62 -28.66
N GLY A 133 41.10 -10.46 -29.42
CA GLY A 133 40.89 -10.27 -30.85
C GLY A 133 39.95 -9.13 -31.21
N GLN A 134 39.05 -8.73 -30.30
CA GLN A 134 38.06 -7.67 -30.55
C GLN A 134 38.50 -6.27 -30.09
N LYS A 135 39.67 -6.13 -29.46
CA LYS A 135 40.09 -4.91 -28.78
C LYS A 135 40.18 -3.68 -29.70
N GLU A 136 40.71 -3.85 -30.91
CA GLU A 136 40.88 -2.76 -31.88
C GLU A 136 39.54 -2.31 -32.50
N GLU A 137 38.68 -3.26 -32.87
CA GLU A 137 37.31 -2.99 -33.34
C GLU A 137 36.52 -2.24 -32.25
N ALA A 138 36.61 -2.72 -31.01
CA ALA A 138 35.96 -2.10 -29.87
C ALA A 138 36.48 -0.68 -29.61
N SER A 139 37.80 -0.47 -29.63
CA SER A 139 38.39 0.86 -29.44
C SER A 139 37.87 1.86 -30.47
N THR A 140 37.83 1.46 -31.74
CA THR A 140 37.32 2.29 -32.82
C THR A 140 35.84 2.65 -32.62
N LYS A 141 35.01 1.67 -32.28
CA LYS A 141 33.56 1.88 -32.06
C LYS A 141 33.27 2.70 -30.82
N VAL A 142 33.97 2.42 -29.71
CA VAL A 142 33.80 3.17 -28.46
C VAL A 142 34.23 4.62 -28.64
N LYS A 143 35.32 4.90 -29.38
CA LYS A 143 35.72 6.26 -29.71
C LYS A 143 34.66 7.00 -30.52
N ALA A 144 34.11 6.35 -31.56
CA ALA A 144 33.05 6.94 -32.36
C ALA A 144 31.78 7.25 -31.54
N ILE A 145 31.36 6.32 -30.67
CA ILE A 145 30.19 6.50 -29.80
C ILE A 145 30.47 7.57 -28.74
N SER A 146 31.69 7.67 -28.22
CA SER A 146 32.06 8.70 -27.23
C SER A 146 31.86 10.10 -27.81
N ASN A 147 32.25 10.34 -29.07
CA ASN A 147 32.02 11.62 -29.74
C ASN A 147 30.52 11.95 -29.87
N ILE A 148 29.68 10.94 -30.15
CA ILE A 148 28.22 11.10 -30.21
C ILE A 148 27.67 11.44 -28.81
N VAL A 149 28.07 10.66 -27.81
CA VAL A 149 27.69 10.85 -26.40
C VAL A 149 28.04 12.26 -25.91
N GLU A 150 29.23 12.76 -26.23
CA GLU A 150 29.64 14.13 -25.86
C GLU A 150 28.69 15.19 -26.44
N SER A 151 28.23 15.01 -27.68
CA SER A 151 27.26 15.91 -28.31
C SER A 151 25.91 15.88 -27.56
N TYR A 152 25.38 14.68 -27.27
CA TYR A 152 24.15 14.54 -26.50
C TYR A 152 24.27 15.10 -25.07
N GLN A 153 25.38 14.84 -24.39
CA GLN A 153 25.63 15.36 -23.04
C GLN A 153 25.70 16.89 -23.03
N ARG A 154 26.33 17.50 -24.05
CA ARG A 154 26.33 18.96 -24.21
C ARG A 154 24.91 19.50 -24.38
N THR A 155 24.15 18.93 -25.33
CA THR A 155 22.77 19.35 -25.58
C THR A 155 21.87 19.17 -24.36
N LEU A 156 22.02 18.07 -23.61
CA LEU A 156 21.25 17.81 -22.39
C LEU A 156 21.54 18.82 -21.27
N ARG A 157 22.79 19.29 -21.15
CA ARG A 157 23.17 20.32 -20.15
C ARG A 157 22.65 21.70 -20.53
N GLU A 158 22.63 22.02 -21.81
CA GLU A 158 22.16 23.30 -22.33
C GLU A 158 20.63 23.37 -22.41
N PHE A 159 19.98 22.23 -22.56
CA PHE A 159 18.53 22.12 -22.61
C PHE A 159 17.90 22.51 -21.28
N ARG A 160 17.29 23.69 -21.26
CA ARG A 160 16.37 24.10 -20.20
C ARG A 160 14.95 23.90 -20.72
N PRO A 161 14.16 22.98 -20.14
CA PRO A 161 12.76 22.89 -20.52
C PRO A 161 12.13 24.26 -20.29
N ALA A 162 11.44 24.78 -21.30
CA ALA A 162 10.68 26.01 -21.12
C ALA A 162 9.71 25.78 -19.96
N PRO A 163 9.62 26.73 -19.00
CA PRO A 163 8.66 26.59 -17.92
C PRO A 163 7.28 26.34 -18.54
N PRO A 164 6.48 25.41 -17.99
CA PRO A 164 5.15 25.17 -18.51
C PRO A 164 4.43 26.51 -18.59
N PRO A 165 3.70 26.80 -19.69
CA PRO A 165 2.99 28.06 -19.81
C PRO A 165 2.13 28.24 -18.55
N PRO A 166 2.11 29.46 -17.96
CA PRO A 166 1.34 29.71 -16.75
C PRO A 166 -0.07 29.19 -16.99
N SER A 167 -0.53 28.28 -16.13
CA SER A 167 -1.84 27.65 -16.27
C SER A 167 -2.87 28.74 -16.46
N SER A 168 -3.43 28.83 -17.67
CA SER A 168 -4.28 29.94 -18.04
C SER A 168 -5.43 30.00 -17.03
N PRO A 169 -5.70 31.15 -16.38
CA PRO A 169 -6.71 31.23 -15.32
C PRO A 169 -8.11 30.79 -15.78
N LEU A 170 -8.35 30.75 -17.10
CA LEU A 170 -9.60 30.34 -17.75
C LEU A 170 -9.88 28.82 -17.76
N ASP A 171 -8.92 27.95 -17.45
CA ASP A 171 -9.15 26.49 -17.46
C ASP A 171 -9.66 25.92 -16.13
N LYS A 172 -9.75 26.74 -15.07
CA LYS A 172 -10.37 26.31 -13.81
C LYS A 172 -11.90 26.25 -13.90
N GLU A 173 -12.53 27.15 -14.68
CA GLU A 173 -13.98 27.17 -14.88
C GLU A 173 -14.44 26.19 -15.96
N SER A 174 -13.57 25.87 -16.91
CA SER A 174 -13.85 24.94 -18.02
C SER A 174 -13.64 23.47 -17.67
N ARG A 175 -13.10 23.18 -16.47
CA ARG A 175 -12.88 21.81 -16.02
C ARG A 175 -14.26 21.19 -15.72
N PRO A 176 -14.70 20.14 -16.45
CA PRO A 176 -16.00 19.53 -16.20
C PRO A 176 -16.07 19.11 -14.73
N GLN A 177 -16.95 19.77 -13.96
CA GLN A 177 -17.28 19.31 -12.63
C GLN A 177 -17.76 17.88 -12.77
N LEU A 178 -17.01 16.92 -12.22
CA LEU A 178 -17.45 15.54 -12.10
C LEU A 178 -18.79 15.57 -11.35
N GLN A 179 -19.89 15.37 -12.08
CA GLN A 179 -21.21 15.37 -11.48
C GLN A 179 -21.26 14.32 -10.36
N PRO A 180 -21.79 14.65 -9.17
CA PRO A 180 -21.96 13.68 -8.11
C PRO A 180 -23.01 12.64 -8.56
N ARG A 181 -22.56 11.50 -9.08
CA ARG A 181 -23.42 10.42 -9.61
C ARG A 181 -24.00 9.52 -8.51
N PHE A 182 -24.20 10.07 -7.31
CA PHE A 182 -24.84 9.39 -6.19
C PHE A 182 -25.99 10.25 -5.65
N GLN A 183 -27.04 10.42 -6.45
CA GLN A 183 -28.35 10.76 -5.88
C GLN A 183 -29.06 9.45 -5.55
N ALA A 184 -29.35 9.29 -4.26
CA ALA A 184 -30.06 8.18 -3.67
C ALA A 184 -31.42 7.98 -4.36
N ARG A 185 -31.72 6.73 -4.70
CA ARG A 185 -33.09 6.29 -5.00
C ARG A 185 -33.71 5.85 -3.69
N ASP A 186 -34.59 6.68 -3.14
CA ASP A 186 -35.53 6.27 -2.09
C ASP A 186 -36.61 5.37 -2.71
N VAL A 187 -36.71 4.14 -2.22
CA VAL A 187 -37.87 3.26 -2.45
C VAL A 187 -38.39 2.84 -1.07
N PRO A 188 -39.65 3.13 -0.73
CA PRO A 188 -40.25 2.65 0.52
C PRO A 188 -40.79 1.23 0.32
N LEU A 189 -40.42 0.31 1.20
CA LEU A 189 -41.00 -1.04 1.26
C LEU A 189 -41.70 -1.23 2.59
N GLU A 190 -43.03 -1.19 2.54
CA GLU A 190 -43.95 -1.58 3.60
C GLU A 190 -44.14 -3.12 3.65
N GLY A 191 -43.92 -3.68 4.85
CA GLY A 191 -44.63 -4.85 5.42
C GLY A 191 -44.26 -6.27 4.94
N PRO A 192 -44.75 -7.35 5.61
CA PRO A 192 -45.28 -7.47 6.98
C PRO A 192 -44.60 -8.54 7.87
N LEU A 193 -44.90 -8.43 9.18
CA LEU A 193 -44.69 -9.38 10.29
C LEU A 193 -45.25 -10.79 9.99
N ILE A 194 -44.62 -11.90 10.47
CA ILE A 194 -45.13 -12.96 11.40
C ILE A 194 -43.94 -13.96 11.78
N PRO A 195 -44.08 -15.00 12.64
CA PRO A 195 -43.88 -15.03 14.11
C PRO A 195 -42.70 -15.88 14.62
N ALA A 196 -42.52 -15.77 15.95
CA ALA A 196 -41.66 -16.57 16.82
C ALA A 196 -41.96 -18.09 16.84
N SER A 197 -40.90 -18.89 17.00
CA SER A 197 -40.92 -20.11 17.82
C SER A 197 -39.52 -20.40 18.38
N ALA A 198 -39.47 -20.62 19.69
CA ALA A 198 -38.36 -21.20 20.48
C ALA A 198 -38.74 -22.69 20.78
N PRO A 199 -37.98 -23.53 21.52
CA PRO A 199 -36.78 -23.23 22.33
C PRO A 199 -35.64 -24.28 22.37
N ALA A 200 -34.52 -23.80 22.94
CA ALA A 200 -33.57 -24.43 23.88
C ALA A 200 -33.14 -25.91 23.74
N ALA A 201 -31.82 -26.10 23.61
CA ALA A 201 -31.10 -27.24 24.17
C ALA A 201 -29.82 -26.75 24.89
N ALA A 202 -29.72 -27.09 26.17
CA ALA A 202 -28.60 -26.76 27.04
C ALA A 202 -27.38 -27.66 26.78
N PRO A 203 -26.13 -27.15 26.88
CA PRO A 203 -24.97 -28.00 27.05
C PRO A 203 -24.52 -28.09 28.52
N ALA A 204 -24.17 -29.31 28.90
CA ALA A 204 -23.65 -29.73 30.19
C ALA A 204 -22.33 -29.04 30.59
N PRO A 205 -22.01 -28.97 31.90
CA PRO A 205 -20.81 -28.29 32.40
C PRO A 205 -19.55 -29.16 32.24
N ALA A 206 -18.48 -28.56 31.72
CA ALA A 206 -17.14 -29.14 31.70
C ALA A 206 -16.39 -28.86 33.04
N PRO A 207 -15.43 -29.72 33.42
CA PRO A 207 -14.86 -29.75 34.76
C PRO A 207 -13.79 -28.66 35.00
N LYS A 208 -13.73 -28.19 36.25
CA LYS A 208 -12.75 -27.21 36.77
C LYS A 208 -11.33 -27.77 36.77
N PRO A 209 -10.32 -27.03 36.27
CA PRO A 209 -8.92 -27.28 36.60
C PRO A 209 -8.57 -26.71 37.99
N ALA A 210 -7.81 -27.50 38.75
CA ALA A 210 -7.34 -27.19 40.08
C ALA A 210 -6.35 -26.00 40.11
N VAL A 211 -6.53 -25.12 41.09
CA VAL A 211 -5.61 -24.02 41.42
C VAL A 211 -4.57 -24.52 42.43
N PRO A 212 -3.26 -24.34 42.20
CA PRO A 212 -2.27 -24.46 43.25
C PRO A 212 -2.18 -23.18 44.08
N ALA A 213 -2.20 -23.35 45.40
CA ALA A 213 -2.15 -22.30 46.42
C ALA A 213 -0.81 -21.53 46.45
N PRO A 214 -0.83 -20.22 46.78
CA PRO A 214 0.33 -19.53 47.31
C PRO A 214 0.27 -19.42 48.85
N LYS A 215 1.44 -19.68 49.44
CA LYS A 215 1.81 -19.61 50.86
C LYS A 215 1.80 -18.15 51.37
N PRO A 216 1.47 -17.87 52.65
CA PRO A 216 1.33 -16.51 53.18
C PRO A 216 2.64 -15.96 53.75
N GLU A 217 2.72 -14.62 53.88
CA GLU A 217 3.42 -13.81 54.90
C GLU A 217 3.85 -12.42 54.33
N PRO A 218 4.18 -11.39 55.14
CA PRO A 218 3.41 -10.81 56.24
C PRO A 218 3.26 -9.26 56.09
N LYS A 219 2.28 -8.67 56.80
CA LYS A 219 2.21 -7.21 57.07
C LYS A 219 3.43 -6.76 57.90
N PRO A 220 3.82 -5.47 57.89
CA PRO A 220 3.42 -4.64 59.03
C PRO A 220 3.39 -3.10 58.81
N VAL A 221 2.81 -2.45 59.84
CA VAL A 221 2.98 -1.07 60.35
C VAL A 221 2.21 0.10 59.72
N GLU A 222 1.09 0.34 60.40
CA GLU A 222 0.36 1.58 60.64
C GLU A 222 1.24 2.64 61.34
N VAL A 223 1.28 3.87 60.82
CA VAL A 223 1.71 5.05 61.58
C VAL A 223 0.67 6.16 61.34
N ALA A 224 -0.14 6.38 62.36
CA ALA A 224 -1.04 7.52 62.49
C ALA A 224 -0.27 8.73 63.07
N VAL A 225 -0.50 9.92 62.51
CA VAL A 225 -0.14 11.22 63.11
C VAL A 225 -1.30 12.20 62.84
N PRO A 226 -1.65 13.08 63.81
CA PRO A 226 -2.98 13.66 63.89
C PRO A 226 -3.13 15.03 63.21
N VAL A 227 -4.41 15.32 63.00
CA VAL A 227 -5.11 16.56 62.60
C VAL A 227 -4.55 17.84 63.25
N PRO A 228 -4.66 18.99 62.56
CA PRO A 228 -5.28 20.16 63.17
C PRO A 228 -6.45 20.72 62.36
N ALA A 229 -7.43 21.23 63.10
CA ALA A 229 -8.71 21.76 62.65
C ALA A 229 -8.65 23.27 62.35
N LEU A 230 -9.78 23.78 61.81
CA LEU A 230 -10.16 25.16 61.43
C LEU A 230 -9.88 25.43 59.93
N GLU A 231 -10.81 25.90 59.09
CA GLU A 231 -11.87 26.88 59.31
C GLU A 231 -13.18 26.55 58.55
N SER A 232 -14.28 26.92 59.18
CA SER A 232 -15.65 26.83 58.68
C SER A 232 -15.93 27.93 57.65
N VAL A 233 -15.88 27.58 56.35
CA VAL A 233 -16.42 28.42 55.26
C VAL A 233 -17.85 27.95 54.93
N ARG A 234 -18.79 28.88 54.98
CA ARG A 234 -20.21 28.67 54.69
C ARG A 234 -20.43 28.04 53.30
N PRO A 235 -21.25 26.98 53.17
CA PRO A 235 -21.58 26.43 51.86
C PRO A 235 -22.52 27.37 51.10
N LEU A 236 -22.12 27.77 49.90
CA LEU A 236 -23.02 28.32 48.89
C LEU A 236 -24.04 27.25 48.48
N PRO A 237 -25.28 27.63 48.13
CA PRO A 237 -26.27 26.68 47.63
C PRO A 237 -25.73 25.93 46.42
N PRO A 238 -25.94 24.60 46.32
CA PRO A 238 -25.47 23.83 45.18
C PRO A 238 -26.15 24.39 43.94
N ALA A 239 -25.33 24.82 42.97
CA ALA A 239 -25.80 25.07 41.62
C ALA A 239 -26.55 23.81 41.17
N VAL A 240 -27.80 23.98 40.73
CA VAL A 240 -28.60 22.91 40.15
C VAL A 240 -27.81 22.37 38.96
N ALA A 241 -27.07 21.29 39.20
CA ALA A 241 -26.34 20.57 38.19
C ALA A 241 -27.42 19.96 37.28
N VAL A 242 -27.64 20.62 36.15
CA VAL A 242 -28.39 20.04 35.03
C VAL A 242 -27.70 18.73 34.72
N ALA A 243 -28.33 17.61 35.11
CA ALA A 243 -27.80 16.29 34.86
C ALA A 243 -27.47 16.21 33.36
N PRO A 244 -26.23 15.85 32.99
CA PRO A 244 -25.90 15.65 31.59
C PRO A 244 -26.93 14.70 30.99
N PRO A 245 -27.47 14.99 29.80
CA PRO A 245 -28.48 14.15 29.19
C PRO A 245 -27.96 12.71 29.18
N SER A 246 -28.70 11.79 29.81
CA SER A 246 -28.33 10.37 29.83
C SER A 246 -27.99 9.95 28.40
N PRO A 247 -26.83 9.31 28.18
CA PRO A 247 -26.43 8.89 26.85
C PRO A 247 -27.57 8.04 26.28
N VAL A 248 -28.13 8.52 25.18
CA VAL A 248 -29.16 7.81 24.42
C VAL A 248 -28.58 6.43 24.18
N SER A 249 -29.15 5.42 24.83
CA SER A 249 -28.72 4.04 24.66
C SER A 249 -29.04 3.67 23.21
N LEU A 250 -28.05 3.77 22.33
CA LEU A 250 -28.19 3.42 20.92
C LEU A 250 -28.69 1.98 20.87
N ILE A 251 -29.93 1.81 20.43
CA ILE A 251 -30.55 0.49 20.26
C ILE A 251 -29.88 -0.13 19.03
N LEU A 252 -28.80 -0.89 19.27
CA LEU A 252 -28.11 -1.61 18.20
C LEU A 252 -29.00 -2.73 17.64
N PRO A 253 -28.89 -3.05 16.32
CA PRO A 253 -29.57 -4.21 15.75
C PRO A 253 -29.27 -5.49 16.53
N ARG A 254 -30.28 -6.35 16.71
CA ARG A 254 -30.13 -7.62 17.44
C ARG A 254 -28.99 -8.46 16.82
N GLY A 255 -28.07 -8.93 17.66
CA GLY A 255 -26.94 -9.77 17.23
C GLY A 255 -25.66 -9.02 16.84
N VAL A 256 -25.64 -7.70 16.93
CA VAL A 256 -24.41 -6.90 16.80
C VAL A 256 -23.69 -6.86 18.14
N ASN A 257 -22.43 -7.31 18.15
CA ASN A 257 -21.57 -7.19 19.33
C ASN A 257 -20.89 -5.80 19.30
N PRO A 258 -20.98 -5.01 20.39
CA PRO A 258 -20.42 -3.65 20.43
C PRO A 258 -18.90 -3.62 20.23
N GLU A 259 -18.15 -4.59 20.76
CA GLU A 259 -16.68 -4.64 20.61
C GLU A 259 -16.29 -4.87 19.14
N VAL A 260 -17.00 -5.77 18.47
CA VAL A 260 -16.78 -6.04 17.04
C VAL A 260 -17.20 -4.85 16.19
N LEU A 261 -18.25 -4.12 16.58
CA LEU A 261 -18.66 -2.89 15.90
C LEU A 261 -17.57 -1.82 15.99
N GLU A 262 -16.95 -1.66 17.15
CA GLU A 262 -15.80 -0.75 17.33
C GLU A 262 -14.60 -1.20 16.48
N ASP A 263 -14.32 -2.50 16.38
CA ASP A 263 -13.28 -2.99 15.49
C ASP A 263 -13.60 -2.72 14.00
N VAL A 264 -14.85 -2.87 13.58
CA VAL A 264 -15.30 -2.49 12.23
C VAL A 264 -15.13 -0.99 11.98
N ARG A 265 -15.42 -0.14 12.99
CA ARG A 265 -15.16 1.31 12.92
C ARG A 265 -13.67 1.60 12.76
N ARG A 266 -12.80 0.91 13.52
CA ARG A 266 -11.35 1.02 13.40
C ARG A 266 -10.85 0.60 12.02
N VAL A 267 -11.48 -0.40 11.40
CA VAL A 267 -11.16 -0.79 10.01
C VAL A 267 -11.40 0.37 9.04
N ASP A 268 -12.52 1.08 9.16
CA ASP A 268 -12.81 2.26 8.33
C ASP A 268 -11.81 3.40 8.58
N GLN A 269 -11.50 3.68 9.86
CA GLN A 269 -10.51 4.70 10.22
C GLN A 269 -9.11 4.37 9.70
N CYS A 270 -8.68 3.12 9.81
CA CYS A 270 -7.39 2.67 9.32
C CYS A 270 -7.32 2.75 7.79
N ARG A 271 -8.41 2.41 7.07
CA ARG A 271 -8.47 2.63 5.62
C ARG A 271 -8.35 4.09 5.23
N LYS A 272 -8.99 5.01 5.97
CA LYS A 272 -8.88 6.46 5.76
C LYS A 272 -7.46 7.01 5.96
N ILE A 273 -6.63 6.38 6.80
CA ILE A 273 -5.21 6.74 6.91
C ILE A 273 -4.49 6.52 5.56
N PHE A 274 -4.87 5.47 4.84
CA PHE A 274 -4.21 5.07 3.60
C PHE A 274 -4.91 5.53 2.32
N GLU A 275 -6.13 6.06 2.40
CA GLU A 275 -6.90 6.55 1.24
C GLU A 275 -6.12 7.58 0.41
N GLU A 276 -5.38 8.45 1.09
CA GLU A 276 -4.53 9.49 0.48
C GLU A 276 -3.24 8.92 -0.13
N THR A 277 -2.83 7.71 0.26
CA THR A 277 -1.55 7.10 -0.16
C THR A 277 -1.64 6.37 -1.49
N HIS A 278 -2.84 6.26 -2.09
CA HIS A 278 -3.14 5.45 -3.28
C HIS A 278 -2.65 4.00 -3.20
N GLN A 279 -2.36 3.50 -1.99
CA GLN A 279 -2.04 2.11 -1.79
C GLN A 279 -3.34 1.32 -1.88
N GLU A 280 -3.37 0.32 -2.75
CA GLU A 280 -4.47 -0.63 -2.81
C GLU A 280 -4.39 -1.54 -1.59
N ILE A 281 -5.00 -1.09 -0.49
CA ILE A 281 -5.18 -1.89 0.72
C ILE A 281 -6.59 -2.47 0.66
N GLU A 282 -6.66 -3.79 0.64
CA GLU A 282 -7.95 -4.49 0.58
C GLU A 282 -8.59 -4.50 1.98
N VAL A 283 -9.93 -4.48 2.03
CA VAL A 283 -10.66 -4.38 3.31
C VAL A 283 -10.33 -5.56 4.23
N TRP A 284 -10.18 -6.77 3.68
CA TRP A 284 -9.82 -7.95 4.48
C TRP A 284 -8.48 -7.80 5.19
N GLU A 285 -7.51 -7.07 4.61
CA GLU A 285 -6.17 -6.92 5.18
C GLU A 285 -6.24 -6.10 6.46
N VAL A 286 -6.92 -4.96 6.40
CA VAL A 286 -7.14 -4.08 7.55
C VAL A 286 -8.02 -4.79 8.59
N PHE A 287 -9.04 -5.51 8.13
CA PHE A 287 -9.91 -6.29 9.00
C PHE A 287 -9.14 -7.33 9.81
N CYS A 288 -8.31 -8.12 9.13
CA CYS A 288 -7.47 -9.11 9.79
C CYS A 288 -6.42 -8.45 10.69
N LEU A 289 -5.85 -7.32 10.29
CA LEU A 289 -4.87 -6.61 11.10
C LEU A 289 -5.45 -6.18 12.46
N VAL A 290 -6.65 -5.59 12.45
CA VAL A 290 -7.34 -5.14 13.67
C VAL A 290 -7.76 -6.33 14.54
N MET A 291 -8.29 -7.39 13.92
CA MET A 291 -8.90 -8.50 14.64
C MET A 291 -7.92 -9.60 15.10
N LEU A 292 -6.78 -9.79 14.41
CA LEU A 292 -5.79 -10.82 14.75
C LEU A 292 -4.73 -10.32 15.72
N ASP A 293 -4.19 -9.13 15.45
CA ASP A 293 -3.07 -8.56 16.22
C ASP A 293 -3.58 -7.81 17.47
N GLY A 294 -4.90 -7.54 17.52
CA GLY A 294 -5.61 -7.11 18.71
C GLY A 294 -5.14 -5.76 19.26
N GLU A 295 -4.88 -5.71 20.57
CA GLU A 295 -4.56 -4.47 21.30
C GLU A 295 -3.35 -3.71 20.73
N GLY A 296 -2.32 -4.43 20.27
CA GLY A 296 -1.12 -3.81 19.73
C GLY A 296 -1.37 -3.01 18.45
N THR A 297 -2.31 -3.44 17.61
CA THR A 297 -2.73 -2.68 16.42
C THR A 297 -3.70 -1.57 16.81
N ARG A 298 -4.65 -1.84 17.71
CA ARG A 298 -5.63 -0.84 18.15
C ARG A 298 -4.94 0.38 18.77
N GLY A 299 -3.98 0.17 19.67
CA GLY A 299 -3.21 1.25 20.29
C GLY A 299 -2.37 2.04 19.29
N LEU A 300 -1.71 1.35 18.34
CA LEU A 300 -0.94 2.02 17.28
C LEU A 300 -1.85 2.87 16.38
N LEU A 301 -3.02 2.35 16.00
CA LEU A 301 -4.01 3.07 15.20
C LEU A 301 -4.53 4.30 15.92
N GLU A 302 -4.93 4.15 17.19
CA GLU A 302 -5.42 5.26 18.02
C GLU A 302 -4.35 6.35 18.19
N GLN A 303 -3.09 5.96 18.48
CA GLN A 303 -1.97 6.89 18.55
C GLN A 303 -1.74 7.62 17.22
N THR A 304 -1.81 6.89 16.10
CA THR A 304 -1.64 7.47 14.76
C THR A 304 -2.72 8.50 14.45
N LEU A 305 -3.99 8.19 14.74
CA LEU A 305 -5.10 9.12 14.56
C LEU A 305 -4.97 10.35 15.45
N GLN A 306 -4.57 10.19 16.72
CA GLN A 306 -4.31 11.33 17.61
C GLN A 306 -3.18 12.24 17.10
N ASN A 307 -2.12 11.67 16.52
CA ASN A 307 -1.05 12.46 15.89
C ASN A 307 -1.55 13.24 14.68
N LYS A 308 -2.48 12.67 13.89
CA LYS A 308 -3.16 13.38 12.78
C LYS A 308 -3.96 14.58 13.31
N GLU A 309 -4.73 14.40 14.36
CA GLU A 309 -5.53 15.47 14.98
C GLU A 309 -4.66 16.60 15.56
N LYS A 310 -3.49 16.26 16.11
CA LYS A 310 -2.51 17.22 16.63
C LYS A 310 -1.66 17.91 15.54
N ALA A 311 -1.88 17.57 14.27
CA ALA A 311 -1.07 18.01 13.14
C ALA A 311 0.44 17.67 13.28
N ASP A 312 0.78 16.62 14.02
CA ASP A 312 2.15 16.10 14.10
C ASP A 312 2.42 15.17 12.90
N ALA A 313 2.80 15.78 11.78
CA ALA A 313 3.01 15.08 10.52
C ALA A 313 4.05 13.96 10.63
N ARG A 314 5.13 14.16 11.40
CA ARG A 314 6.20 13.16 11.52
C ARG A 314 5.71 11.94 12.30
N ALA A 315 5.13 12.14 13.48
CA ALA A 315 4.65 11.04 14.31
C ALA A 315 3.45 10.31 13.69
N PHE A 316 2.59 11.04 12.95
CA PHE A 316 1.54 10.41 12.14
C PHE A 316 2.13 9.47 11.09
N MET A 317 3.16 9.93 10.37
CA MET A 317 3.78 9.14 9.30
C MET A 317 4.52 7.92 9.83
N ASP A 318 5.25 8.05 10.94
CA ASP A 318 5.90 6.91 11.60
C ASP A 318 4.86 5.85 12.01
N GLY A 319 3.72 6.28 12.56
CA GLY A 319 2.60 5.39 12.90
C GLY A 319 1.96 4.70 11.70
N ALA A 320 1.70 5.45 10.62
CA ALA A 320 1.16 4.93 9.38
C ALA A 320 2.10 3.92 8.70
N MET A 321 3.41 4.19 8.70
CA MET A 321 4.44 3.25 8.19
C MET A 321 4.48 1.97 9.03
N ALA A 322 4.41 2.08 10.36
CA ALA A 322 4.36 0.92 11.23
C ALA A 322 3.11 0.05 11.00
N LEU A 323 1.94 0.66 10.75
CA LEU A 323 0.73 -0.05 10.36
C LEU A 323 0.91 -0.74 8.99
N PHE A 324 1.51 -0.06 8.02
CA PHE A 324 1.77 -0.61 6.69
C PHE A 324 2.73 -1.81 6.72
N ASP A 325 3.81 -1.74 7.50
CA ASP A 325 4.74 -2.87 7.69
C ASP A 325 4.03 -4.11 8.24
N ARG A 326 3.05 -3.92 9.14
CA ARG A 326 2.23 -5.03 9.64
C ARG A 326 1.31 -5.58 8.55
N LEU A 327 0.73 -4.73 7.70
CA LEU A 327 -0.06 -5.18 6.54
C LEU A 327 0.79 -5.99 5.56
N ILE A 328 2.05 -5.61 5.30
CA ILE A 328 2.97 -6.38 4.46
C ILE A 328 3.19 -7.79 5.05
N LYS A 329 3.46 -7.88 6.36
CA LYS A 329 3.64 -9.17 7.05
C LYS A 329 2.37 -10.02 6.97
N LEU A 330 1.21 -9.43 7.19
CA LEU A 330 -0.08 -10.09 7.11
C LEU A 330 -0.35 -10.62 5.69
N ARG A 331 -0.05 -9.83 4.66
CA ARG A 331 -0.15 -10.22 3.26
C ARG A 331 0.82 -11.36 2.92
N ALA A 332 2.04 -11.34 3.43
CA ALA A 332 3.00 -12.43 3.24
C ALA A 332 2.52 -13.74 3.88
N GLN A 333 1.87 -13.66 5.05
CA GLN A 333 1.36 -14.83 5.78
C GLN A 333 0.07 -15.40 5.16
N HIS A 334 -0.87 -14.54 4.79
CA HIS A 334 -2.24 -14.96 4.43
C HIS A 334 -2.63 -14.68 2.97
N GLY A 335 -1.88 -13.88 2.23
CA GLY A 335 -2.29 -13.39 0.90
C GLY A 335 -2.51 -14.49 -0.13
N LYS A 336 -1.71 -15.56 -0.12
CA LYS A 336 -1.92 -16.73 -0.98
C LYS A 336 -3.24 -17.44 -0.63
N PHE A 337 -3.42 -17.75 0.65
CA PHE A 337 -4.62 -18.42 1.16
C PHE A 337 -5.90 -17.62 0.85
N VAL A 338 -5.90 -16.31 1.07
CA VAL A 338 -7.06 -15.46 0.80
C VAL A 338 -7.38 -15.40 -0.70
N ARG A 339 -6.37 -15.38 -1.57
CA ARG A 339 -6.59 -15.41 -3.03
C ARG A 339 -7.25 -16.70 -3.49
N GLU A 340 -6.79 -17.85 -2.99
CA GLU A 340 -7.38 -19.16 -3.26
C GLU A 340 -8.81 -19.25 -2.71
N LEU A 341 -9.01 -18.79 -1.47
CA LEU A 341 -10.32 -18.71 -0.85
C LEU A 341 -11.29 -17.82 -1.63
N ARG A 342 -10.88 -16.61 -2.01
CA ARG A 342 -11.69 -15.69 -2.83
C ARG A 342 -12.09 -16.33 -4.16
N GLY A 343 -11.16 -17.01 -4.82
CA GLY A 343 -11.43 -17.74 -6.07
C GLY A 343 -12.46 -18.86 -5.90
N TYR A 344 -12.35 -19.64 -4.83
CA TYR A 344 -13.31 -20.70 -4.51
C TYR A 344 -14.70 -20.15 -4.14
N LEU A 345 -14.77 -19.19 -3.22
CA LEU A 345 -16.02 -18.60 -2.77
C LEU A 345 -16.78 -17.90 -3.90
N GLY A 346 -16.05 -17.30 -4.87
CA GLY A 346 -16.65 -16.68 -6.06
C GLY A 346 -17.33 -17.66 -7.03
N GLN A 347 -17.12 -18.97 -6.87
CA GLN A 347 -17.77 -20.02 -7.67
C GLN A 347 -18.99 -20.64 -6.95
N LEU A 348 -19.24 -20.26 -5.70
CA LEU A 348 -20.37 -20.77 -4.95
C LEU A 348 -21.66 -20.12 -5.45
N PRO A 349 -22.80 -20.83 -5.44
CA PRO A 349 -24.09 -20.31 -5.87
C PRO A 349 -24.72 -19.43 -4.78
N VAL A 350 -23.92 -18.57 -4.16
CA VAL A 350 -24.40 -17.51 -3.28
C VAL A 350 -24.70 -16.29 -4.15
N GLY A 351 -25.71 -15.50 -3.80
CA GLY A 351 -26.11 -14.33 -4.60
C GLY A 351 -24.96 -13.36 -4.92
N SER A 352 -25.22 -12.36 -5.78
CA SER A 352 -24.23 -11.31 -6.03
C SER A 352 -24.24 -10.29 -4.89
N PHE A 353 -23.07 -10.06 -4.30
CA PHE A 353 -22.88 -9.07 -3.23
C PHE A 353 -21.85 -8.03 -3.63
N GLY A 354 -21.95 -6.83 -3.05
CA GLY A 354 -20.99 -5.77 -3.30
C GLY A 354 -19.56 -6.17 -2.91
N LYS A 355 -18.57 -5.66 -3.65
CA LYS A 355 -17.14 -5.96 -3.41
C LYS A 355 -16.77 -5.76 -1.94
N GLU A 356 -17.16 -4.65 -1.34
CA GLU A 356 -16.83 -4.32 0.05
C GLU A 356 -17.43 -5.30 1.06
N THR A 357 -18.70 -5.69 0.89
CA THR A 357 -19.36 -6.69 1.74
C THR A 357 -18.64 -8.05 1.64
N MET A 358 -18.24 -8.45 0.44
CA MET A 358 -17.46 -9.69 0.25
C MET A 358 -16.08 -9.63 0.90
N GLU A 359 -15.38 -8.50 0.77
CA GLU A 359 -14.05 -8.32 1.38
C GLU A 359 -14.13 -8.29 2.92
N MET A 360 -15.17 -7.71 3.51
CA MET A 360 -15.43 -7.81 4.95
C MET A 360 -15.79 -9.23 5.38
N ALA A 361 -16.62 -9.94 4.62
CA ALA A 361 -16.98 -11.33 4.90
C ALA A 361 -15.74 -12.24 4.88
N LEU A 362 -14.85 -12.05 3.89
CA LEU A 362 -13.53 -12.68 3.85
C LEU A 362 -12.73 -12.33 5.11
N GLY A 363 -12.70 -11.06 5.50
CA GLY A 363 -12.08 -10.59 6.74
C GLY A 363 -12.57 -11.35 7.98
N PHE A 364 -13.87 -11.54 8.14
CA PHE A 364 -14.45 -12.32 9.25
C PHE A 364 -14.01 -13.78 9.26
N ILE A 365 -14.01 -14.43 8.09
CA ILE A 365 -13.59 -15.83 7.96
C ILE A 365 -12.10 -15.96 8.32
N VAL A 366 -11.26 -15.09 7.76
CA VAL A 366 -9.81 -15.15 7.91
C VAL A 366 -9.36 -14.70 9.29
N ALA A 367 -10.04 -13.74 9.93
CA ALA A 367 -9.72 -13.30 11.28
C ALA A 367 -10.01 -14.37 12.35
N SER A 368 -10.99 -15.24 12.13
CA SER A 368 -11.33 -16.31 13.08
C SER A 368 -10.46 -17.55 12.88
N GLY A 369 -9.83 -18.08 13.94
CA GLY A 369 -9.09 -19.36 13.87
C GLY A 369 -9.96 -20.50 13.33
N ARG A 370 -11.15 -20.69 13.91
CA ARG A 370 -12.13 -21.69 13.40
C ARG A 370 -12.56 -21.42 11.96
N GLY A 371 -12.68 -20.14 11.58
CA GLY A 371 -13.01 -19.75 10.21
C GLY A 371 -11.94 -20.18 9.22
N ARG A 372 -10.66 -19.92 9.54
CA ARG A 372 -9.50 -20.38 8.75
C ARG A 372 -9.44 -21.89 8.63
N ASP A 373 -9.58 -22.61 9.74
CA ASP A 373 -9.50 -24.08 9.75
C ASP A 373 -10.58 -24.70 8.84
N ARG A 374 -11.82 -24.18 8.90
CA ARG A 374 -12.90 -24.63 7.99
C ARG A 374 -12.62 -24.25 6.55
N ALA A 375 -12.21 -23.01 6.29
CA ALA A 375 -11.88 -22.56 4.94
C ALA A 375 -10.74 -23.36 4.31
N GLN A 376 -9.77 -23.83 5.09
CA GLN A 376 -8.73 -24.72 4.61
C GLN A 376 -9.29 -26.08 4.16
N LEU A 377 -10.24 -26.67 4.90
CA LEU A 377 -10.94 -27.88 4.48
C LEU A 377 -11.74 -27.67 3.19
N TRP A 378 -12.38 -26.51 3.04
CA TRP A 378 -13.10 -26.17 1.81
C TRP A 378 -12.17 -26.12 0.60
N LEU A 379 -10.95 -25.61 0.76
CA LEU A 379 -9.98 -25.56 -0.34
C LEU A 379 -9.34 -26.93 -0.63
N GLN A 380 -9.20 -27.79 0.37
CA GLN A 380 -8.66 -29.15 0.20
C GLN A 380 -9.66 -30.11 -0.45
N GLU A 381 -10.95 -30.03 -0.08
CA GLU A 381 -12.02 -30.86 -0.63
C GLU A 381 -13.21 -30.02 -1.16
N PRO A 382 -13.02 -29.22 -2.24
CA PRO A 382 -14.01 -28.23 -2.71
C PRO A 382 -15.40 -28.79 -2.99
N SER A 383 -15.47 -29.98 -3.59
CA SER A 383 -16.74 -30.63 -3.95
C SER A 383 -17.50 -31.15 -2.75
N ARG A 384 -16.78 -31.63 -1.72
CA ARG A 384 -17.39 -32.21 -0.52
C ARG A 384 -18.03 -31.15 0.35
N TYR A 385 -17.35 -30.02 0.53
CA TYR A 385 -17.79 -28.96 1.44
C TYR A 385 -18.53 -27.80 0.75
N LYS A 386 -18.89 -27.93 -0.53
CA LYS A 386 -19.52 -26.86 -1.31
C LYS A 386 -20.78 -26.28 -0.66
N GLN A 387 -21.70 -27.13 -0.19
CA GLN A 387 -22.96 -26.68 0.42
C GLN A 387 -22.72 -26.00 1.77
N GLU A 388 -21.81 -26.53 2.58
CA GLU A 388 -21.44 -25.92 3.86
C GLU A 388 -20.78 -24.56 3.66
N ALA A 389 -19.82 -24.47 2.73
CA ALA A 389 -19.13 -23.22 2.43
C ALA A 389 -20.12 -22.15 1.96
N ALA A 390 -21.10 -22.52 1.13
CA ALA A 390 -22.15 -21.61 0.67
C ALA A 390 -23.02 -21.11 1.84
N GLY A 391 -23.58 -22.01 2.65
CA GLY A 391 -24.42 -21.62 3.79
C GLY A 391 -23.66 -20.79 4.83
N ARG A 392 -22.40 -21.14 5.11
CA ARG A 392 -21.57 -20.37 6.04
C ARG A 392 -21.16 -19.01 5.49
N LEU A 393 -20.96 -18.90 4.19
CA LEU A 393 -20.70 -17.62 3.55
C LEU A 393 -21.94 -16.70 3.62
N GLU A 394 -23.13 -17.23 3.37
CA GLU A 394 -24.39 -16.50 3.53
C GLU A 394 -24.56 -15.96 4.97
N ASP A 395 -24.34 -16.80 5.99
CA ASP A 395 -24.38 -16.39 7.39
C ASP A 395 -23.42 -15.22 7.70
N VAL A 396 -22.18 -15.32 7.20
CA VAL A 396 -21.14 -14.29 7.42
C VAL A 396 -21.49 -13.00 6.65
N ILE A 397 -22.10 -13.10 5.48
CA ILE A 397 -22.55 -11.94 4.70
C ILE A 397 -23.70 -11.23 5.42
N SER A 398 -24.71 -11.97 5.90
CA SER A 398 -25.80 -11.39 6.71
C SER A 398 -25.25 -10.69 7.95
N ARG A 399 -24.28 -11.32 8.64
CA ARG A 399 -23.58 -10.69 9.76
C ARG A 399 -22.89 -9.41 9.33
N THR A 400 -22.14 -9.42 8.23
CA THR A 400 -21.42 -8.25 7.70
C THR A 400 -22.37 -7.09 7.42
N MET A 401 -23.51 -7.35 6.77
CA MET A 401 -24.53 -6.34 6.48
C MET A 401 -25.12 -5.73 7.76
N ASN A 402 -25.29 -6.51 8.83
CA ASN A 402 -25.74 -6.01 10.14
C ASN A 402 -24.71 -5.02 10.74
N TYR A 403 -23.41 -5.33 10.66
CA TYR A 403 -22.36 -4.40 11.11
C TYR A 403 -22.27 -3.15 10.23
N GLN A 404 -22.39 -3.28 8.90
CA GLN A 404 -22.42 -2.13 7.99
C GLN A 404 -23.64 -1.22 8.24
N THR A 405 -24.78 -1.81 8.62
CA THR A 405 -25.98 -1.06 9.00
C THR A 405 -25.80 -0.37 10.33
N ALA A 406 -25.30 -1.08 11.35
CA ALA A 406 -25.02 -0.50 12.66
C ALA A 406 -23.99 0.64 12.58
N LEU A 407 -22.93 0.49 11.76
CA LEU A 407 -21.93 1.54 11.58
C LEU A 407 -22.54 2.83 11.02
N ARG A 408 -23.47 2.73 10.06
CA ARG A 408 -24.20 3.88 9.50
C ARG A 408 -25.15 4.55 10.49
N MET A 409 -25.55 3.88 11.58
CA MET A 409 -26.41 4.46 12.62
C MET A 409 -25.62 5.22 13.70
N VAL A 410 -24.31 5.03 13.77
CA VAL A 410 -23.42 5.61 14.80
C VAL A 410 -22.52 6.73 14.24
N GLN A 411 -22.39 6.81 12.91
CA GLN A 411 -21.80 7.96 12.21
C GLN A 411 -22.82 9.09 12.10
#